data_AF-X1D8Y3-F1
#
_entry.id   AF-X1D8Y3-F1
#
_cell.length_a   1.000
_cell.length_b   1.000
_cell.length_c   1.000
_cell.angle_alpha   90.00
_cell.angle_beta   90.00
_cell.angle_gamma   90.00
#
_symmetry.space_group_name_H-M   'P 1'
#
loop_
_entity.id
_entity.type
_entity.pdbx_description
1 polymer ?
#
loop_
_entity_poly.entity_id
_entity_poly.type
_entity_poly.pdbx_seq_one_letter_code
_entity_poly.pdbx_strand_id
1 'polypeptide(L)' 'PFVIVLGHEKYYPRFGFQRASKYGLRSQWEGVPDNAFMAMILDESMMKGVSGVAKYRDEFGEAM' A
#
# COMPACT_ATOMS: atom_id res chain seq x y z
N PRO A 1 6.17 -3.87 -10.53
CA PRO A 1 5.82 -2.43 -10.72
C PRO A 1 5.73 -1.64 -9.41
N PHE A 2 5.37 -2.25 -8.28
CA PHE A 2 5.28 -1.56 -6.98
C PHE A 2 5.42 -2.55 -5.82
N VAL A 3 5.58 -2.02 -4.60
CA VAL A 3 5.56 -2.76 -3.32
C VAL A 3 4.54 -2.09 -2.40
N ILE A 4 3.77 -2.86 -1.65
CA ILE A 4 2.83 -2.37 -0.63
C ILE A 4 3.17 -3.00 0.71
N VAL A 5 3.10 -2.20 1.77
CA VAL A 5 3.28 -2.64 3.16
C VAL A 5 2.20 -2.03 4.06
N LEU A 6 1.83 -2.78 5.09
CA LEU A 6 1.06 -2.29 6.23
C LEU A 6 1.97 -2.26 7.45
N GLY A 7 2.10 -1.11 8.11
CA GLY A 7 2.89 -1.04 9.33
C GLY A 7 3.08 0.37 9.86
N HIS A 8 4.07 0.54 10.74
CA HIS A 8 4.22 1.77 11.50
C HIS A 8 4.55 2.99 10.61
N GLU A 9 3.81 4.09 10.83
CA GLU A 9 3.85 5.30 9.98
C GLU A 9 5.25 5.90 9.79
N LYS A 10 6.16 5.69 10.75
CA LYS A 10 7.53 6.24 10.75
C LYS A 10 8.59 5.27 10.24
N TYR A 11 8.28 3.98 10.11
CA TYR A 11 9.31 2.98 9.79
C TYR A 11 9.60 2.93 8.29
N TYR A 12 8.57 2.70 7.47
CA TYR A 12 8.73 2.51 6.03
C TYR A 12 9.08 3.77 5.21
N PRO A 13 8.68 5.00 5.60
CA PRO A 13 9.13 6.20 4.90
C PRO A 13 10.65 6.37 4.84
N ARG A 14 11.39 5.77 5.78
CA ARG A 14 12.87 5.75 5.78
C ARG A 14 13.47 5.10 4.53
N PHE A 15 12.69 4.30 3.81
CA PHE A 15 13.11 3.57 2.61
C PHE A 15 12.43 4.07 1.33
N GLY A 16 11.79 5.25 1.36
CA GLY A 16 11.14 5.84 0.18
C GLY A 16 9.68 5.46 -0.03
N PHE A 17 9.07 4.71 0.90
CA PHE A 17 7.64 4.44 0.86
C PHE A 17 6.83 5.72 1.14
N GLN A 18 5.67 5.85 0.48
CA GLN A 18 4.70 6.92 0.70
C GLN A 18 3.31 6.34 0.97
N ARG A 19 2.40 7.14 1.53
CA ARG A 19 0.99 6.74 1.72
C ARG A 19 0.40 6.25 0.40
N ALA A 20 -0.16 5.05 0.39
CA ALA A 20 -0.65 4.42 -0.84
C ALA A 20 -1.82 5.21 -1.47
N SER A 21 -2.57 5.96 -0.65
CA SER A 21 -3.64 6.87 -1.09
C SER A 21 -3.16 7.96 -2.05
N LYS A 22 -1.88 8.37 -2.01
CA LYS A 22 -1.31 9.28 -3.01
C LYS A 22 -1.39 8.74 -4.44
N TYR A 23 -1.47 7.42 -4.58
CA TYR A 23 -1.57 6.72 -5.86
C TYR A 23 -2.99 6.17 -6.10
N GLY A 24 -3.99 6.58 -5.30
CA GLY A 24 -5.35 6.05 -5.40
C GLY A 24 -5.49 4.58 -4.98
N LEU A 25 -4.50 4.04 -4.25
CA LEU A 25 -4.52 2.67 -3.75
C LEU A 25 -5.08 2.63 -2.32
N ARG A 26 -5.90 1.62 -2.03
CA ARG A 26 -6.57 1.40 -0.73
C ARG A 26 -6.35 -0.02 -0.23
N SER A 27 -6.35 -0.19 1.09
CA SER A 27 -6.33 -1.49 1.74
C SER A 27 -7.61 -2.28 1.44
N GLN A 28 -7.53 -3.62 1.41
CA GLN A 28 -8.71 -4.48 1.39
C GLN A 28 -9.47 -4.47 2.73
N TRP A 29 -8.79 -4.17 3.83
CA TRP A 29 -9.36 -4.16 5.17
C TRP A 29 -9.82 -2.75 5.54
N GLU A 30 -10.98 -2.67 6.19
CA GLU A 30 -11.54 -1.43 6.71
C GLU A 30 -10.79 -0.94 7.95
N GLY A 31 -10.93 0.35 8.27
CA GLY A 31 -10.34 0.95 9.47
C GLY A 31 -8.82 1.11 9.46
N VAL A 32 -8.13 0.65 8.40
CA VAL A 32 -6.68 0.83 8.25
C VAL A 32 -6.33 2.33 8.15
N PRO A 33 -5.49 2.87 9.05
CA PRO A 33 -5.04 4.25 8.97
C PRO A 33 -4.25 4.52 7.67
N ASP A 34 -4.50 5.68 7.06
CA ASP A 34 -3.86 6.06 5.79
C ASP A 34 -2.33 6.19 5.90
N ASN A 35 -1.84 6.57 7.07
CA ASN A 35 -0.41 6.62 7.40
C ASN A 35 0.21 5.25 7.75
N ALA A 36 -0.59 4.19 7.85
CA ALA A 36 -0.10 2.83 8.08
C ALA A 36 -0.01 2.02 6.77
N PHE A 37 -0.77 2.40 5.74
CA PHE A 37 -0.83 1.72 4.46
C PHE A 37 0.01 2.44 3.41
N MET A 38 1.17 1.87 3.08
CA MET A 38 2.21 2.54 2.31
C MET A 38 2.55 1.77 1.04
N ALA A 39 2.94 2.51 0.00
CA ALA A 39 3.39 1.98 -1.28
C ALA A 39 4.71 2.60 -1.72
N MET A 40 5.49 1.83 -2.47
CA MET A 40 6.67 2.28 -3.22
C MET A 40 6.49 1.88 -4.67
N ILE A 41 6.47 2.86 -5.57
CA ILE A 41 6.36 2.64 -7.02
C ILE A 41 7.76 2.39 -7.57
N LEU A 42 7.96 1.24 -8.22
CA LEU A 42 9.22 0.84 -8.84
C LEU A 42 9.24 1.13 -10.35
N ASP A 43 8.07 1.22 -10.96
CA ASP A 43 7.88 1.54 -12.38
C ASP A 43 6.67 2.45 -12.53
N GLU A 44 6.92 3.74 -12.72
CA GLU A 44 5.86 4.75 -12.86
C GLU A 44 5.07 4.59 -14.16
N SER A 45 5.71 4.09 -15.22
CA SER A 45 5.06 3.94 -16.53
C SER A 45 3.97 2.89 -16.47
N MET A 46 4.24 1.77 -15.79
CA MET A 46 3.30 0.67 -15.57
C MET A 46 2.21 1.01 -14.55
N MET A 47 2.46 1.98 -13.66
CA MET A 47 1.51 2.42 -12.65
C MET A 47 0.66 3.62 -13.08
N LYS A 48 0.89 4.16 -14.28
CA LYS A 48 0.12 5.28 -14.80
C LYS A 48 -1.37 4.90 -14.96
N GLY A 49 -2.23 5.58 -14.21
CA GLY A 49 -3.68 5.35 -14.22
C GLY A 49 -4.15 4.14 -13.41
N VAL A 50 -3.24 3.40 -12.77
CA VAL A 50 -3.59 2.29 -11.88
C VAL A 50 -4.04 2.84 -10.53
N SER A 51 -5.23 2.46 -10.10
CA SER A 51 -5.78 2.77 -8.78
C SER A 51 -6.76 1.67 -8.35
N GLY A 52 -7.12 1.60 -7.07
CA GLY A 52 -8.07 0.60 -6.58
C GLY A 52 -7.72 0.00 -5.23
N VAL A 53 -8.19 -1.22 -5.00
CA VAL A 53 -8.00 -1.95 -3.73
C VAL A 53 -6.87 -2.96 -3.89
N ALA A 54 -5.86 -2.89 -3.03
CA ALA A 54 -4.81 -3.89 -2.93
C ALA A 54 -5.35 -5.12 -2.22
N LYS A 55 -5.54 -6.21 -2.97
CA LYS A 55 -5.89 -7.52 -2.42
C LYS A 55 -4.61 -8.32 -2.15
N TYR A 56 -4.43 -8.68 -0.90
CA TYR A 56 -3.48 -9.66 -0.43
C TYR A 56 -4.02 -11.06 -0.74
N ARG A 57 -3.12 -12.04 -0.70
CA ARG A 57 -3.53 -13.43 -0.81
C ARG A 57 -4.32 -13.87 0.42
N ASP A 58 -5.11 -14.93 0.27
CA ASP A 58 -6.02 -15.43 1.30
C ASP A 58 -5.30 -15.81 2.61
N GLU A 59 -4.02 -16.20 2.55
CA GLU A 59 -3.24 -16.51 3.75
C GLU A 59 -3.07 -15.31 4.71
N PHE A 60 -3.28 -14.08 4.22
CA PHE A 60 -3.30 -12.87 5.05
C PHE A 60 -4.70 -12.53 5.59
N GLY A 61 -5.76 -13.21 5.14
CA GLY A 61 -7.14 -12.97 5.55
C GLY A 61 -7.48 -13.50 6.93
N GLU A 62 -6.80 -14.56 7.40
CA GLU A 62 -7.07 -15.18 8.71
C GLU A 62 -6.36 -14.48 9.88
N ALA A 63 -5.39 -13.61 9.60
CA ALA A 63 -4.50 -13.01 10.60
C ALA A 63 -4.93 -11.61 11.08
N MET A 64 -6.07 -11.07 10.61
CA MET A 64 -6.60 -9.76 11.00
C MET A 64 -8.05 -9.81 11.45
#